data_AF-A0AAW4V5Z6-F1
#
_entry.id   AF-A0AAW4V5Z6-F1
#
_cell.length_a   1.000
_cell.length_b   1.000
_cell.length_c   1.000
_cell.angle_alpha   90.00
_cell.angle_beta   90.00
_cell.angle_gamma   90.00
#
_symmetry.space_group_name_H-M   'P 1'
#
loop_
_entity.id
_entity.type
_entity.pdbx_description
1 polymer ?
#
loop_
_entity_poly.entity_id
_entity_poly.type
_entity_poly.pdbx_seq_one_letter_code
_entity_poly.pdbx_strand_id
1 'polypeptide(L)' 'MTEEIKNINGITFIWVTDGQGWNTAKHNLKEIFDVLKHLYCIKDLGNGILETIIK' A
#
# COMPACT_ATOMS: atom_id res chain seq x y z
N MET A 1 7.10 -9.41 -6.85
CA MET A 1 6.70 -9.36 -5.42
C MET A 1 5.21 -9.12 -5.23
N THR A 2 4.63 -7.95 -5.55
CA THR A 2 3.18 -7.71 -5.35
C THR A 2 2.31 -8.63 -6.21
N GLU A 3 2.66 -8.84 -7.48
CA GLU A 3 1.92 -9.75 -8.38
C GLU A 3 1.98 -11.22 -7.94
N GLU A 4 3.10 -11.66 -7.39
CA GLU A 4 3.25 -13.03 -6.87
C GLU A 4 2.42 -13.24 -5.60
N ILE A 5 2.32 -12.20 -4.75
CA ILE A 5 1.55 -12.25 -3.51
C ILE A 5 0.04 -12.13 -3.79
N LYS A 6 -0.39 -11.39 -4.82
CA LYS A 6 -1.79 -11.20 -5.20
C LYS A 6 -2.56 -12.51 -5.42
N ASN A 7 -1.86 -13.58 -5.82
CA ASN A 7 -2.47 -14.87 -6.14
C ASN A 7 -2.40 -15.88 -4.99
N ILE A 8 -1.83 -15.51 -3.84
CA ILE A 8 -1.75 -16.41 -2.68
C ILE A 8 -3.02 -16.25 -1.85
N ASN A 9 -3.84 -17.30 -1.83
CA ASN A 9 -5.06 -17.33 -1.02
C ASN A 9 -4.74 -17.12 0.46
N GLY A 10 -5.52 -16.27 1.12
CA GLY A 10 -5.36 -15.96 2.55
C GLY A 10 -4.30 -14.90 2.86
N ILE A 11 -3.63 -14.32 1.85
CA ILE A 11 -2.68 -13.21 2.06
C ILE A 11 -3.26 -11.91 1.50
N THR A 12 -3.15 -10.84 2.29
CA THR A 12 -3.44 -9.47 1.85
C THR A 12 -2.17 -8.63 1.98
N PHE A 13 -1.72 -8.05 0.86
CA PHE A 13 -0.60 -7.12 0.84
C PHE A 13 -1.09 -5.70 1.11
N ILE A 14 -0.45 -5.01 2.07
CA ILE A 14 -0.73 -3.63 2.45
C ILE A 14 0.58 -2.84 2.40
N TRP A 15 0.60 -1.72 1.69
CA TRP A 15 1.73 -0.79 1.66
C TRP A 15 1.39 0.44 2.50
N VAL A 16 2.25 0.76 3.47
CA VAL A 16 2.17 2.01 4.24
C VAL A 16 3.34 2.93 3.88
N THR A 17 3.07 4.23 3.72
CA THR A 17 4.09 5.23 3.35
C THR A 17 3.95 6.55 4.13
N ASP A 18 5.07 7.26 4.33
CA ASP A 18 5.09 8.66 4.77
C ASP A 18 5.01 9.67 3.61
N GLY A 19 5.03 9.17 2.37
CA GLY A 19 4.96 9.95 1.13
C GLY A 19 6.29 10.58 0.70
N GLN A 20 7.35 10.55 1.49
CA GLN A 20 8.57 11.30 1.20
C GLN A 20 9.34 10.76 0.00
N GLY A 21 9.35 9.42 -0.18
CA GLY A 21 9.97 8.76 -1.33
C GLY A 21 9.33 9.12 -2.68
N TRP A 22 8.08 9.63 -2.68
CA TRP A 22 7.42 10.09 -3.90
C TRP A 22 8.16 11.27 -4.55
N ASN A 23 8.74 12.16 -3.74
CA ASN A 23 9.38 13.37 -4.23
C ASN A 23 10.63 13.08 -5.08
N THR A 24 11.27 11.94 -4.86
CA THR A 24 12.54 11.56 -5.51
C THR A 24 12.39 10.39 -6.48
N ALA A 25 11.40 9.52 -6.28
CA ALA A 25 11.23 8.29 -7.06
C ALA A 25 9.85 8.17 -7.74
N LYS A 26 9.15 9.30 -7.95
CA LYS A 26 7.80 9.36 -8.56
C LYS A 26 7.63 8.45 -9.79
N HIS A 27 8.58 8.47 -10.71
CA HIS A 27 8.49 7.70 -11.94
C HIS A 27 8.42 6.19 -11.67
N ASN A 28 9.29 5.69 -10.78
CA ASN A 28 9.36 4.28 -10.43
C ASN A 28 8.19 3.83 -9.53
N LEU A 29 7.68 4.74 -8.69
CA LEU A 29 6.60 4.43 -7.75
C LEU A 29 5.21 4.51 -8.36
N LYS A 30 5.01 5.35 -9.38
CA LYS A 30 3.69 5.61 -9.95
C LYS A 30 3.00 4.35 -10.45
N GLU A 31 3.73 3.50 -11.17
CA GLU A 31 3.18 2.25 -11.71
C GLU A 31 2.65 1.35 -10.59
N ILE A 32 3.38 1.26 -9.47
CA ILE A 32 2.97 0.47 -8.32
C ILE A 32 1.79 1.12 -7.59
N PHE A 33 1.81 2.44 -7.41
CA PHE A 33 0.76 3.17 -6.69
C PHE A 33 -0.58 3.10 -7.42
N ASP A 34 -0.59 3.14 -8.76
CA ASP A 34 -1.80 3.08 -9.56
C ASP A 34 -2.50 1.70 -9.50
N VAL A 35 -1.79 0.62 -9.16
CA VAL A 35 -2.32 -0.76 -9.13
C VAL A 35 -2.49 -1.36 -7.73
N LEU A 36 -2.04 -0.65 -6.68
CA LEU A 36 -2.12 -1.13 -5.31
C LEU A 36 -3.50 -0.83 -4.70
N LYS A 37 -4.23 -1.90 -4.36
CA LYS A 37 -5.53 -1.83 -3.68
C LYS A 37 -5.43 -1.27 -2.25
N HIS A 38 -4.39 -1.66 -1.52
CA HIS A 38 -4.19 -1.32 -0.11
C HIS A 38 -2.91 -0.50 0.05
N LEU A 39 -2.95 0.75 -0.41
CA LEU A 39 -1.89 1.74 -0.21
C LEU A 39 -2.44 2.83 0.73
N TYR A 40 -1.76 3.03 1.85
CA TYR A 40 -2.19 3.97 2.89
C TYR A 40 -1.03 4.84 3.37
N CYS A 41 -1.33 6.05 3.82
CA CYS A 41 -0.35 6.91 4.47
C CYS A 41 -0.39 6.76 6.00
N ILE A 42 0.64 7.25 6.70
CA ILE A 42 0.71 7.20 8.17
C ILE A 42 -0.50 7.88 8.82
N LYS A 43 -1.07 8.92 8.20
CA LYS A 43 -2.30 9.56 8.70
C LYS A 43 -3.49 8.59 8.70
N ASP A 44 -3.60 7.72 7.69
CA ASP A 44 -4.67 6.72 7.63
C ASP A 44 -4.52 5.70 8.76
N LEU A 45 -3.27 5.33 9.12
CA LEU A 45 -3.00 4.50 10.29
C LEU A 45 -3.48 5.17 11.58
N GLY A 46 -3.16 6.45 11.76
CA GLY A 46 -3.64 7.23 12.92
C GLY A 46 -5.17 7.34 12.99
N ASN A 47 -5.85 7.18 11.85
CA ASN A 47 -7.30 7.16 11.75
C ASN A 47 -7.91 5.75 11.89
N GLY A 48 -7.12 4.73 12.23
CA GLY A 48 -7.63 3.37 12.45
C GLY A 48 -7.96 2.60 11.17
N ILE A 49 -7.35 2.91 10.02
CA ILE A 49 -7.65 2.21 8.76
C ILE A 49 -7.49 0.69 8.84
N LEU A 50 -6.55 0.21 9.67
CA LEU A 50 -6.33 -1.22 9.89
C LEU A 50 -7.56 -1.94 10.44
N GLU A 51 -8.32 -1.29 11.32
CA GLU A 51 -9.56 -1.83 11.91
C GLU A 51 -10.68 -1.97 10.87
N THR A 52 -10.60 -1.19 9.78
CA THR A 52 -11.57 -1.27 8.68
C THR A 52 -11.24 -2.40 7.70
N ILE A 53 -9.94 -2.68 7.51
CA ILE A 53 -9.46 -3.63 6.48
C ILE A 53 -9.15 -5.03 7.02
N ILE A 54 -8.73 -5.16 8.28
CA ILE A 54 -8.46 -6.45 8.93
C ILE A 54 -9.74 -6.87 9.66
N LYS A 55 -10.31 -8.00 9.27
CA LYS A 55 -11.46 -8.63 9.92
C LYS A 55 -11.09 -10.03 10.39
#